data_AF-H8I8X6-F1
#
_entry.id   AF-H8I8X6-F1
#
_cell.length_a   1.000
_cell.length_b   1.000
_cell.length_c   1.000
_cell.angle_alpha   90.00
_cell.angle_beta   90.00
_cell.angle_gamma   90.00
#
_symmetry.space_group_name_H-M   'P 1'
#
loop_
_entity.id
_entity.type
_entity.pdbx_description
1 polymer ?
#
loop_
_entity_poly.entity_id
_entity_poly.type
_entity_poly.pdbx_seq_one_letter_code
_entity_poly.pdbx_strand_id
1 'polypeptide(L)'
;MVMYMLVRKTVRIPVHYGTTRSKLDRLNKLTARLAYCISLINDLITMDTRLDRKTVRKQVKENGIAAKTGLSAGFVDRCVDKVLWAWRSYKDRCDEWEYRYNRALEELQNAGDDEREKLENKVKKLEKSKPSPPVFDHKVSCRLDYRTGRIEEGENSFLLWMHVSTLKKGETMDVPLNPSYWHLKQLEGVMVDDFEII
;
A
#
# COMPACT_ATOMS: atom_id res chain seq x y z
N MET A 1 14.61 -30.56 10.07
CA MET A 1 14.61 -29.13 9.71
C MET A 1 13.17 -28.65 9.83
N VAL A 2 12.80 -27.98 10.93
CA VAL A 2 11.41 -27.55 11.15
C VAL A 2 11.14 -26.35 10.25
N MET A 3 10.27 -26.53 9.26
CA MET A 3 9.83 -25.49 8.35
C MET A 3 8.87 -24.58 9.13
N TYR A 4 9.38 -23.47 9.67
CA TYR A 4 8.54 -22.45 10.29
C TYR A 4 7.63 -21.84 9.22
N MET A 5 6.34 -22.15 9.28
CA MET A 5 5.35 -21.57 8.40
C MET A 5 5.15 -20.10 8.82
N LEU A 6 5.73 -19.16 8.06
CA LEU A 6 5.53 -17.73 8.26
C LEU A 6 4.09 -17.35 7.85
N VAL A 7 3.17 -17.37 8.82
CA VAL A 7 1.79 -16.92 8.61
C VAL A 7 1.76 -15.40 8.67
N ARG A 8 1.44 -14.74 7.55
CA ARG A 8 1.15 -13.30 7.55
C ARG A 8 -0.30 -13.07 7.94
N LYS A 9 -0.51 -12.33 9.02
CA LYS A 9 -1.82 -11.89 9.48
C LYS A 9 -1.90 -10.37 9.43
N THR A 10 -3.09 -9.84 9.16
CA THR A 10 -3.36 -8.40 9.21
C THR A 10 -4.36 -8.13 10.32
N VAL A 11 -3.99 -7.24 11.24
CA VAL A 11 -4.80 -6.87 12.40
C VAL A 11 -5.00 -5.36 12.37
N ARG A 12 -6.24 -4.90 12.56
CA ARG A 12 -6.58 -3.46 12.60
C ARG A 12 -6.81 -3.04 14.04
N ILE A 13 -5.91 -2.24 14.59
CA ILE A 13 -5.97 -1.83 15.99
C ILE A 13 -6.32 -0.35 16.05
N PRO A 14 -7.40 0.05 16.74
CA PRO A 14 -7.78 1.45 16.84
C PRO A 14 -6.78 2.23 17.72
N VAL A 15 -6.62 3.51 17.43
CA VAL A 15 -5.90 4.44 18.31
C VAL A 15 -6.69 4.62 19.60
N HIS A 16 -6.00 4.69 20.73
CA HIS A 16 -6.66 4.85 22.02
C HIS A 16 -7.29 6.23 22.17
N TYR A 17 -8.49 6.28 22.77
CA TYR A 17 -9.28 7.52 22.94
C TYR A 17 -8.58 8.58 23.80
N GLY A 18 -7.71 8.13 24.72
CA GLY A 18 -6.83 9.00 25.51
C GLY A 18 -5.69 9.67 24.72
N THR A 19 -5.56 9.41 23.42
CA THR A 19 -4.55 10.07 22.57
C THR A 19 -4.88 11.55 22.43
N THR A 20 -3.88 12.40 22.68
CA THR A 20 -4.08 13.85 22.60
C THR A 20 -4.39 14.30 21.17
N ARG A 21 -5.20 15.35 21.04
CA ARG A 21 -5.51 15.97 19.74
C ARG A 21 -4.25 16.37 18.97
N SER A 22 -3.24 16.88 19.66
CA SER A 22 -1.94 17.23 19.06
C SER A 22 -1.27 16.02 18.38
N LYS A 23 -1.28 14.84 19.01
CA LYS A 23 -0.72 13.62 18.41
C LYS A 23 -1.54 13.16 17.21
N LEU A 24 -2.87 13.20 17.30
CA LEU A 24 -3.76 12.88 16.18
C LEU A 24 -3.53 13.82 14.99
N ASP A 25 -3.38 15.11 15.22
CA ASP A 25 -3.09 16.09 14.18
C ASP A 25 -1.74 15.84 13.51
N ARG A 26 -0.72 15.45 14.29
CA ARG A 26 0.59 15.06 13.77
C ARG A 26 0.54 13.78 12.92
N LEU A 27 -0.20 12.78 13.35
CA LEU A 27 -0.44 11.56 12.55
C LEU A 27 -1.17 11.88 11.24
N ASN A 28 -2.19 12.72 11.30
CA ASN A 28 -2.92 13.15 10.11
C ASN A 28 -2.04 13.91 9.14
N LYS A 29 -1.17 14.81 9.64
CA LYS A 29 -0.18 15.50 8.81
C LYS A 29 0.81 14.53 8.17
N LEU A 30 1.34 13.57 8.94
CA LEU A 30 2.28 12.57 8.42
C LEU A 30 1.64 11.74 7.31
N THR A 31 0.45 11.19 7.56
CA THR A 31 -0.27 10.35 6.60
C THR A 31 -0.70 11.12 5.35
N ALA A 32 -1.07 12.40 5.48
CA ALA A 32 -1.31 13.27 4.34
C ALA A 32 -0.05 13.51 3.50
N ARG A 33 1.13 13.70 4.13
CA ARG A 33 2.40 13.82 3.42
C ARG A 33 2.82 12.53 2.71
N LEU A 34 2.54 11.38 3.31
CA LEU A 34 2.76 10.07 2.66
C LEU A 34 1.89 9.90 1.42
N ALA A 35 0.58 10.18 1.52
CA ALA A 35 -0.34 10.14 0.38
C ALA A 35 0.08 11.10 -0.73
N TYR A 36 0.46 12.34 -0.37
CA TYR A 36 0.97 13.32 -1.33
C TYR A 36 2.25 12.84 -2.03
N CYS A 37 3.18 12.22 -1.29
CA CYS A 37 4.39 11.65 -1.86
C CYS A 37 4.08 10.51 -2.84
N ILE A 38 3.16 9.62 -2.48
CA ILE A 38 2.71 8.51 -3.35
C ILE A 38 2.13 9.07 -4.65
N SER A 39 1.25 10.08 -4.58
CA SER A 39 0.69 10.73 -5.77
C SER A 39 1.79 11.31 -6.66
N LEU A 40 2.71 12.10 -6.09
CA LEU A 40 3.81 12.70 -6.87
C LEU A 40 4.70 11.66 -7.55
N ILE A 41 4.95 10.52 -6.90
CA ILE A 41 5.75 9.44 -7.49
C ILE A 41 4.95 8.75 -8.60
N ASN A 42 3.66 8.51 -8.38
CA ASN A 42 2.78 7.88 -9.36
C ASN A 42 2.71 8.66 -10.67
N ASP A 43 2.67 10.00 -10.58
CA ASP A 43 2.64 10.89 -11.75
C ASP A 43 3.90 10.81 -12.62
N LEU A 44 5.00 10.23 -12.10
CA LEU A 44 6.23 10.01 -12.84
C LEU A 44 6.28 8.66 -13.58
N ILE A 45 5.32 7.78 -13.33
CA ILE A 45 5.31 6.41 -13.86
C ILE A 45 4.30 6.28 -14.98
N THR A 46 4.75 5.66 -16.07
CA THR A 46 3.96 5.29 -17.24
C THR A 46 4.04 3.78 -17.48
N MET A 47 3.25 3.27 -18.43
CA MET A 47 3.30 1.84 -18.81
C MET A 47 4.70 1.39 -19.27
N ASP A 48 5.43 2.25 -19.97
CA ASP A 48 6.77 1.94 -20.48
C ASP A 48 7.87 2.09 -19.42
N THR A 49 7.52 2.62 -18.24
CA THR A 49 8.50 2.82 -17.17
C THR A 49 8.97 1.46 -16.63
N ARG A 50 10.29 1.32 -16.49
CA ARG A 50 10.91 0.14 -15.87
C ARG A 50 10.60 0.14 -14.36
N LEU A 51 9.81 -0.84 -13.92
CA LEU A 51 9.31 -0.97 -12.55
C LEU A 51 10.34 -1.58 -11.57
N ASP A 52 11.50 -0.96 -11.46
CA ASP A 52 12.50 -1.28 -10.46
C ASP A 52 12.81 -0.10 -9.54
N ARG A 53 13.25 -0.41 -8.32
CA ARG A 53 13.49 0.59 -7.28
C ARG A 53 14.57 1.59 -7.66
N LYS A 54 15.58 1.21 -8.45
CA LYS A 54 16.68 2.10 -8.85
C LYS A 54 16.16 3.15 -9.83
N THR A 55 15.36 2.74 -10.81
CA THR A 55 14.75 3.63 -11.81
C THR A 55 13.82 4.65 -11.15
N VAL A 56 12.87 4.18 -10.32
CA VAL A 56 11.92 5.09 -9.65
C VAL A 56 12.64 6.01 -8.66
N ARG A 57 13.62 5.53 -7.88
CA ARG A 57 14.40 6.39 -6.99
C ARG A 57 15.18 7.48 -7.72
N LYS A 58 15.67 7.20 -8.94
CA LYS A 58 16.33 8.20 -9.78
C LYS A 58 15.35 9.32 -10.14
N GLN A 59 14.16 8.97 -10.63
CA GLN A 59 13.10 9.93 -10.95
C GLN A 59 12.68 10.75 -9.71
N VAL A 60 12.51 10.11 -8.56
CA VAL A 60 12.20 10.75 -7.26
C VAL A 60 13.23 11.81 -6.90
N LYS A 61 14.52 11.49 -7.08
CA LYS A 61 15.64 12.40 -6.79
C LYS A 61 15.67 13.57 -7.76
N GLU A 62 15.58 13.30 -9.06
CA GLU A 62 15.61 14.32 -10.12
C GLU A 62 14.45 15.32 -10.00
N ASN A 63 13.28 14.87 -9.53
CA ASN A 63 12.10 15.71 -9.34
C ASN A 63 11.99 16.36 -7.95
N GLY A 64 12.99 16.16 -7.08
CA GLY A 64 13.05 16.77 -5.75
C GLY A 64 11.89 16.39 -4.84
N ILE A 65 11.31 15.19 -4.97
CA ILE A 65 10.08 14.79 -4.25
C ILE A 65 10.29 14.84 -2.73
N ALA A 66 11.45 14.42 -2.23
CA ALA A 66 11.75 14.47 -0.79
C ALA A 66 11.68 15.90 -0.24
N ALA A 67 12.19 16.89 -0.99
CA ALA A 67 12.13 18.29 -0.61
C ALA A 67 10.70 18.84 -0.64
N LYS A 68 9.93 18.52 -1.69
CA LYS A 68 8.50 18.92 -1.82
C LYS A 68 7.64 18.37 -0.68
N THR A 69 7.88 17.11 -0.31
CA THR A 69 7.08 16.39 0.68
C THR A 69 7.54 16.63 2.11
N GLY A 70 8.81 16.99 2.34
CA GLY A 70 9.40 17.13 3.66
C GLY A 70 9.57 15.79 4.38
N LEU A 71 9.54 14.67 3.65
CA LEU A 71 9.67 13.33 4.20
C LEU A 71 11.14 12.91 4.29
N SER A 72 11.45 12.09 5.30
CA SER A 72 12.74 11.43 5.41
C SER A 72 12.93 10.38 4.31
N ALA A 73 14.17 10.01 4.00
CA ALA A 73 14.47 8.99 3.01
C ALA A 73 13.77 7.65 3.28
N GLY A 74 13.61 7.27 4.56
CA GLY A 74 12.90 6.05 4.96
C GLY A 74 11.43 6.07 4.54
N PHE A 75 10.73 7.19 4.75
CA PHE A 75 9.34 7.33 4.31
C PHE A 75 9.23 7.37 2.78
N VAL A 76 10.12 8.09 2.10
CA VAL A 76 10.12 8.16 0.63
C VAL A 76 10.31 6.77 0.01
N ASP A 77 11.21 5.96 0.56
CA ASP A 77 11.41 4.57 0.13
C ASP A 77 10.14 3.73 0.24
N ARG A 78 9.35 3.93 1.30
CA ARG A 78 8.10 3.21 1.50
C ARG A 78 7.01 3.68 0.53
N CYS A 79 6.98 4.97 0.20
CA CYS A 79 6.12 5.47 -0.87
C CYS A 79 6.52 4.88 -2.24
N VAL A 80 7.82 4.78 -2.54
CA VAL A 80 8.31 4.13 -3.77
C VAL A 80 7.87 2.68 -3.83
N ASP A 81 8.00 1.93 -2.73
CA ASP A 81 7.58 0.53 -2.67
C ASP A 81 6.07 0.36 -2.92
N LYS A 82 5.24 1.25 -2.35
CA LYS A 82 3.78 1.23 -2.54
C LYS A 82 3.40 1.46 -4.00
N VAL A 83 4.02 2.47 -4.65
CA VAL A 83 3.77 2.78 -6.05
C VAL A 83 4.24 1.63 -6.95
N LEU A 84 5.44 1.09 -6.72
CA LEU A 84 5.94 -0.07 -7.46
C LEU A 84 5.02 -1.27 -7.35
N TRP A 85 4.52 -1.56 -6.15
CA TRP A 85 3.58 -2.65 -5.93
C TRP A 85 2.27 -2.44 -6.71
N ALA A 86 1.71 -1.23 -6.66
CA ALA A 86 0.47 -0.91 -7.39
C ALA A 86 0.63 -1.05 -8.90
N TRP A 87 1.73 -0.54 -9.47
CA TRP A 87 2.00 -0.65 -10.91
C TRP A 87 2.31 -2.07 -11.36
N ARG A 88 3.00 -2.87 -10.54
CA ARG A 88 3.20 -4.30 -10.84
C ARG A 88 1.89 -5.05 -10.85
N SER A 89 1.07 -4.87 -9.81
CA SER A 89 -0.26 -5.48 -9.77
C SER A 89 -1.15 -5.02 -10.93
N TYR A 90 -0.99 -3.78 -11.37
CA TYR A 90 -1.70 -3.27 -12.55
C TYR A 90 -1.26 -3.99 -13.84
N LYS A 91 0.06 -4.13 -14.08
CA LYS A 91 0.57 -4.88 -15.23
C LYS A 91 0.10 -6.33 -15.23
N ASP A 92 0.20 -7.02 -14.09
CA ASP A 92 -0.27 -8.41 -13.97
C ASP A 92 -1.76 -8.55 -14.35
N ARG A 93 -2.59 -7.59 -13.92
CA ARG A 93 -4.02 -7.56 -14.28
C ARG A 93 -4.25 -7.23 -15.75
N CYS A 94 -3.44 -6.36 -16.35
CA CYS A 94 -3.49 -6.06 -17.77
C CYS A 94 -3.15 -7.30 -18.60
N ASP A 95 -2.08 -8.01 -18.25
CA ASP A 95 -1.65 -9.23 -18.94
C ASP A 95 -2.73 -10.33 -18.84
N GLU A 96 -3.29 -10.52 -17.65
CA GLU A 96 -4.39 -11.47 -17.43
C GLU A 96 -5.65 -11.08 -18.22
N TRP A 97 -6.00 -9.79 -18.23
CA TRP A 97 -7.12 -9.28 -18.99
C TRP A 97 -6.92 -9.48 -20.49
N GLU A 98 -5.74 -9.16 -21.01
CA GLU A 98 -5.38 -9.29 -22.43
C GLU A 98 -5.46 -10.76 -22.88
N TYR A 99 -4.92 -11.68 -22.07
CA TYR A 99 -5.05 -13.11 -22.32
C TYR A 99 -6.52 -13.55 -22.43
N ARG A 100 -7.37 -13.14 -21.46
CA ARG A 100 -8.81 -13.49 -21.45
C ARG A 100 -9.55 -12.86 -22.63
N TYR A 101 -9.20 -11.63 -22.99
CA TYR A 101 -9.81 -10.89 -24.09
C TYR A 101 -9.49 -11.52 -25.44
N ASN A 102 -8.20 -11.80 -25.71
CA ASN A 102 -7.77 -12.44 -26.94
C ASN A 102 -8.37 -13.84 -27.10
N ARG A 103 -8.41 -14.63 -26.02
CA ARG A 103 -9.06 -15.94 -26.03
C ARG A 103 -10.55 -15.85 -26.35
N ALA A 104 -11.26 -14.86 -25.81
CA ALA A 104 -12.67 -14.65 -26.11
C ALA A 104 -12.89 -14.19 -27.58
N LEU A 105 -11.95 -13.43 -28.15
CA LEU A 105 -11.99 -13.07 -29.58
C LEU A 105 -11.76 -14.29 -30.47
N GLU A 106 -10.80 -15.15 -30.14
CA GLU A 106 -10.55 -16.42 -30.86
C GLU A 106 -11.76 -17.36 -30.79
N GLU A 107 -12.38 -17.50 -29.61
CA GLU A 107 -13.63 -18.27 -29.44
C GLU A 107 -14.74 -17.70 -30.32
N LEU A 108 -14.91 -16.37 -30.34
CA LEU A 108 -15.94 -15.70 -31.15
C LEU A 108 -15.70 -15.89 -32.66
N GLN A 109 -14.45 -15.88 -33.13
CA GLN A 109 -14.11 -16.11 -34.54
C GLN A 109 -14.42 -17.53 -35.00
N ASN A 110 -14.32 -18.51 -34.10
CA ASN A 110 -14.56 -19.93 -34.39
C ASN A 110 -15.98 -20.39 -34.03
N ALA A 111 -16.85 -19.49 -33.57
CA ALA A 111 -18.18 -19.82 -33.09
C ALA A 111 -19.19 -20.02 -34.24
N GLY A 112 -20.07 -21.01 -34.07
CA GLY A 112 -21.31 -21.12 -34.86
C GLY A 112 -22.36 -20.11 -34.41
N ASP A 113 -23.43 -19.96 -35.20
CA ASP A 113 -24.46 -18.93 -34.98
C ASP A 113 -25.16 -19.05 -33.62
N ASP A 114 -25.33 -20.26 -33.08
CA ASP A 114 -26.05 -20.52 -31.82
C ASP A 114 -25.33 -19.97 -30.56
N GLU A 115 -24.00 -19.80 -30.59
CA GLU A 115 -23.21 -19.33 -29.44
C GLU A 115 -22.64 -17.92 -29.63
N ARG A 116 -22.75 -17.38 -30.84
CA ARG A 116 -22.13 -16.11 -31.25
C ARG A 116 -22.60 -14.93 -30.40
N GLU A 117 -23.91 -14.80 -30.17
CA GLU A 117 -24.47 -13.69 -29.37
C GLU A 117 -23.94 -13.70 -27.92
N LYS A 118 -23.77 -14.89 -27.32
CA LYS A 118 -23.23 -15.02 -25.96
C LYS A 118 -21.76 -14.60 -25.90
N LEU A 119 -20.97 -15.00 -26.89
CA LEU A 119 -19.56 -14.65 -26.99
C LEU A 119 -19.35 -13.17 -27.28
N GLU A 120 -20.16 -12.54 -28.14
CA GLU A 120 -20.13 -11.10 -28.34
C GLU A 120 -20.41 -10.33 -27.05
N ASN A 121 -21.40 -10.78 -26.27
CA ASN A 121 -21.69 -10.20 -24.97
C ASN A 121 -20.54 -10.40 -23.96
N LYS A 122 -19.85 -11.54 -24.00
CA LYS A 122 -18.66 -11.80 -23.18
C LYS A 122 -17.51 -10.85 -23.55
N VAL A 123 -17.23 -10.67 -24.84
CA VAL A 123 -16.21 -9.73 -25.33
C VAL A 123 -16.54 -8.29 -24.91
N LYS A 124 -17.79 -7.84 -25.10
CA LYS A 124 -18.24 -6.51 -24.65
C LYS A 124 -18.07 -6.30 -23.15
N LYS A 125 -18.31 -7.33 -22.33
CA LYS A 125 -18.08 -7.27 -20.87
C LYS A 125 -16.59 -7.15 -20.55
N LEU A 126 -15.74 -7.93 -21.21
CA LEU A 126 -14.29 -7.87 -21.02
C LEU A 126 -13.74 -6.51 -21.45
N GLU A 127 -14.17 -5.97 -22.58
CA GLU A 127 -13.77 -4.63 -23.04
C GLU A 127 -14.08 -3.56 -21.98
N LYS A 128 -15.28 -3.59 -21.40
CA LYS A 128 -15.69 -2.68 -20.30
C LYS A 128 -14.91 -2.90 -19.01
N SER A 129 -14.38 -4.11 -18.78
CA SER A 129 -13.61 -4.45 -17.58
C SER A 129 -12.10 -4.27 -17.76
N LYS A 130 -11.65 -3.49 -18.76
CA LYS A 130 -10.23 -3.19 -18.95
C LYS A 130 -9.66 -2.52 -17.69
N PRO A 131 -8.55 -3.03 -17.13
CA PRO A 131 -7.94 -2.42 -15.96
C PRO A 131 -7.53 -0.95 -16.23
N SER A 132 -7.83 -0.07 -15.29
CA SER A 132 -7.37 1.32 -15.29
C SER A 132 -6.03 1.46 -14.55
N PRO A 133 -5.18 2.43 -14.94
CA PRO A 133 -3.95 2.74 -14.20
C PRO A 133 -4.22 3.05 -12.73
N PRO A 134 -3.22 2.85 -11.84
CA PRO A 134 -3.37 3.19 -10.43
C PRO A 134 -3.51 4.70 -10.24
N VAL A 135 -4.49 5.09 -9.42
CA VAL A 135 -4.77 6.48 -9.03
C VAL A 135 -4.72 6.58 -7.51
N PHE A 136 -4.15 7.67 -7.00
CA PHE A 136 -3.97 7.94 -5.57
C PHE A 136 -4.50 9.34 -5.20
N ASP A 137 -5.80 9.55 -5.39
CA ASP A 137 -6.53 10.80 -5.15
C ASP A 137 -7.00 10.97 -3.70
N HIS A 138 -7.02 9.89 -2.93
CA HIS A 138 -7.44 9.87 -1.53
C HIS A 138 -6.27 9.57 -0.59
N LYS A 139 -6.54 9.65 0.71
CA LYS A 139 -5.56 9.29 1.74
C LYS A 139 -5.22 7.81 1.62
N VAL A 140 -3.99 7.52 1.22
CA VAL A 140 -3.50 6.15 0.98
C VAL A 140 -2.61 5.73 2.14
N SER A 141 -2.87 4.54 2.67
CA SER A 141 -2.03 3.93 3.68
C SER A 141 -0.67 3.52 3.09
N CYS A 142 0.39 3.76 3.84
CA CYS A 142 1.74 3.37 3.48
C CYS A 142 2.30 2.44 4.55
N ARG A 143 2.96 1.36 4.12
CA ARG A 143 3.63 0.40 4.99
C ARG A 143 4.80 1.07 5.69
N LEU A 144 4.78 1.06 7.02
CA LEU A 144 5.85 1.49 7.88
C LEU A 144 6.60 0.25 8.39
N ASP A 145 7.92 0.33 8.37
CA ASP A 145 8.83 -0.71 8.87
C ASP A 145 9.60 -0.22 10.09
N TYR A 146 10.44 -1.07 10.67
CA TYR A 146 11.30 -0.76 11.82
C TYR A 146 12.09 0.56 11.74
N ARG A 147 12.34 1.10 10.53
CA ARG A 147 13.04 2.39 10.32
C ARG A 147 12.15 3.60 10.52
N THR A 148 10.83 3.44 10.32
CA THR A 148 9.84 4.52 10.31
C THR A 148 8.81 4.39 11.42
N GLY A 149 8.64 3.20 11.98
CA GLY A 149 7.95 2.98 13.23
C GLY A 149 8.01 1.54 13.71
N ARG A 150 7.41 1.28 14.86
CA ARG A 150 7.24 -0.07 15.44
C ARG A 150 6.04 -0.10 16.38
N ILE A 151 5.53 -1.29 16.62
CA ILE A 151 4.51 -1.55 17.62
C ILE A 151 5.18 -2.31 18.77
N GLU A 152 5.00 -1.83 19.99
CA GLU A 152 5.59 -2.44 21.19
C GLU A 152 4.49 -2.69 22.23
N GLU A 153 4.67 -3.75 23.02
CA GLU A 153 3.84 -4.00 24.19
C GLU A 153 4.17 -3.00 25.30
N GLY A 154 3.13 -2.52 25.98
CA GLY A 154 3.28 -1.61 27.11
C GLY A 154 3.19 -2.36 28.44
N GLU A 155 3.98 -1.93 29.42
CA GLU A 155 4.01 -2.52 30.76
C GLU A 155 3.00 -1.89 31.74
N ASN A 156 2.34 -0.80 31.34
CA ASN A 156 1.56 0.07 32.24
C ASN A 156 0.13 0.32 31.72
N SER A 157 -0.39 1.56 31.82
CA SER A 157 -1.78 1.94 31.57
C SER A 157 -2.32 1.65 30.16
N PHE A 158 -1.43 1.39 29.19
CA PHE A 158 -1.80 1.03 27.81
C PHE A 158 -1.04 -0.23 27.39
N LEU A 159 -1.77 -1.18 26.82
CA LEU A 159 -1.27 -2.51 26.48
C LEU A 159 -0.39 -2.52 25.23
N LEU A 160 -0.59 -1.56 24.32
CA LEU A 160 0.17 -1.44 23.07
C LEU A 160 0.48 0.01 22.75
N TRP A 161 1.68 0.22 22.24
CA TRP A 161 2.20 1.50 21.79
C TRP A 161 2.64 1.43 20.34
N MET A 162 2.24 2.42 19.56
CA MET A 162 2.80 2.69 18.25
C MET A 162 3.84 3.80 18.38
N HIS A 163 5.09 3.46 18.11
CA HIS A 163 6.19 4.40 18.02
C HIS A 163 6.40 4.73 16.55
N VAL A 164 6.16 5.98 16.16
CA VAL A 164 6.30 6.39 14.76
C VAL A 164 7.20 7.60 14.64
N SER A 165 8.11 7.57 13.67
CA SER A 165 8.94 8.71 13.33
C SER A 165 8.06 9.83 12.78
N THR A 166 8.44 11.08 13.05
CA THR A 166 7.66 12.23 12.60
C THR A 166 8.34 12.91 11.41
N LEU A 167 7.73 14.00 10.91
CA LEU A 167 8.32 14.82 9.85
C LEU A 167 9.62 15.52 10.31
N LYS A 168 9.81 15.69 11.63
CA LYS A 168 11.03 16.26 12.19
C LYS A 168 12.06 15.16 12.41
N LYS A 169 13.26 15.35 11.87
CA LYS A 169 14.36 14.38 11.99
C LYS A 169 14.71 14.13 13.47
N GLY A 170 14.82 12.86 13.83
CA GLY A 170 15.17 12.43 15.19
C GLY A 170 14.02 12.50 16.20
N GLU A 171 12.83 12.94 15.80
CA GLU A 171 11.67 13.00 16.67
C GLU A 171 10.70 11.85 16.39
N THR A 172 10.41 11.08 17.43
CA THR A 172 9.39 10.04 17.44
C THR A 172 8.14 10.52 18.18
N MET A 173 7.02 9.89 17.86
CA MET A 173 5.73 10.11 18.46
C MET A 173 5.20 8.77 18.96
N ASP A 174 4.83 8.74 20.23
CA ASP A 174 4.28 7.54 20.86
C ASP A 174 2.77 7.68 20.96
N VAL A 175 2.06 6.73 20.38
CA VAL A 175 0.60 6.75 20.26
C VAL A 175 0.06 5.48 20.92
N PRO A 176 -0.70 5.59 22.02
CA PRO A 176 -1.30 4.44 22.63
C PRO A 176 -2.36 3.84 21.71
N LEU A 177 -2.40 2.52 21.61
CA LEU A 177 -3.39 1.77 20.86
C LEU A 177 -4.44 1.20 21.81
N ASN A 178 -5.62 0.88 21.29
CA ASN A 178 -6.73 0.30 22.04
C ASN A 178 -7.05 -1.12 21.55
N PRO A 179 -6.17 -2.09 21.83
CA PRO A 179 -6.40 -3.48 21.45
C PRO A 179 -7.59 -4.09 22.21
N SER A 180 -8.30 -4.98 21.54
CA SER A 180 -9.23 -5.90 22.19
C SER A 180 -8.49 -7.19 22.55
N TYR A 181 -9.11 -8.05 23.35
CA TYR A 181 -8.57 -9.39 23.63
C TYR A 181 -8.24 -10.17 22.35
N TRP A 182 -9.06 -10.01 21.30
CA TRP A 182 -8.80 -10.64 20.00
C TRP A 182 -7.51 -10.11 19.35
N HIS A 183 -7.25 -8.79 19.41
CA HIS A 183 -6.01 -8.21 18.89
C HIS A 183 -4.78 -8.80 19.57
N LEU A 184 -4.78 -8.85 20.91
CA LEU A 184 -3.66 -9.38 21.69
C LEU A 184 -3.38 -10.84 21.36
N LYS A 185 -4.42 -11.68 21.27
CA LYS A 185 -4.29 -13.09 20.89
C LYS A 185 -3.73 -13.28 19.48
N GLN A 186 -3.94 -12.33 18.56
CA GLN A 186 -3.32 -12.40 17.23
C GLN A 186 -1.85 -11.99 17.22
N LEU A 187 -1.42 -11.17 18.18
CA LEU A 187 -0.04 -10.68 18.30
C LEU A 187 0.83 -11.58 19.19
N GLU A 188 0.23 -12.42 20.02
CA GLU A 188 0.93 -13.35 20.91
C GLU A 188 1.91 -14.26 20.15
N GLY A 189 3.20 -14.14 20.48
CA GLY A 189 4.28 -14.92 19.86
C GLY A 189 4.60 -14.52 18.41
N VAL A 190 4.08 -13.39 17.92
CA VAL A 190 4.31 -12.90 16.54
C VAL A 190 5.24 -11.70 16.55
N MET A 191 6.22 -11.69 15.64
CA MET A 191 7.02 -10.49 15.37
C MET A 191 6.27 -9.55 14.42
N VAL A 192 6.14 -8.28 14.82
CA VAL A 192 5.54 -7.23 13.99
C VAL A 192 6.65 -6.55 13.18
N ASP A 193 6.86 -7.00 11.94
CA ASP A 193 7.89 -6.45 11.05
C ASP A 193 7.47 -5.10 10.41
N ASP A 194 6.17 -4.87 10.28
CA ASP A 194 5.59 -3.71 9.62
C ASP A 194 4.13 -3.46 10.01
N PHE A 195 3.63 -2.26 9.71
CA PHE A 195 2.22 -1.89 9.88
C PHE A 195 1.81 -0.76 8.93
N GLU A 196 0.51 -0.49 8.84
CA GLU A 196 -0.04 0.64 8.09
C GLU A 196 -0.92 1.52 9.00
N ILE A 197 -0.91 2.83 8.78
CA ILE A 197 -1.83 3.78 9.43
C ILE A 197 -2.95 4.09 8.43
N ILE A 198 -4.19 3.77 8.83
CA ILE A 198 -5.40 3.94 8.01
C ILE A 198 -6.22 5.08 8.58
#